data_AF-A0A7S2EJA2-F1
#
_entry.id   AF-A0A7S2EJA2-F1
#
_cell.length_a   1.000
_cell.length_b   1.000
_cell.length_c   1.000
_cell.angle_alpha   90.00
_cell.angle_beta   90.00
_cell.angle_gamma   90.00
#
_symmetry.space_group_name_H-M   'P 1'
#
loop_
_entity.id
_entity.type
_entity.pdbx_description
1 polymer ?
#
loop_
_entity_poly.entity_id
_entity_poly.type
_entity_poly.pdbx_seq_one_letter_code
_entity_poly.pdbx_strand_id
1 'polypeptide(L)'
;GKGEGEGRSLNLRSAYDLERKRGGKDLYTTWKIRGRDEKKRAIDYILHNGSNGIDANKADDGDDDLGGAREFRCTHVLMPPDENDVEPHRLPGLRYPSDHVSVAA
;
A
#
# COMPACT_ATOMS: atom_id res chain seq x y z
N GLY A 1 29.19 0.26 -27.99
CA GLY A 1 28.54 -0.55 -26.95
C GLY A 1 27.32 0.20 -26.47
N LYS A 2 26.18 -0.48 -26.32
CA LYS A 2 24.93 0.13 -25.83
C LYS A 2 25.14 0.56 -24.38
N GLY A 3 24.88 1.84 -24.08
CA GLY A 3 24.73 2.31 -22.72
C GLY A 3 23.36 1.89 -22.21
N GLU A 4 23.31 0.82 -21.43
CA GLU A 4 22.14 0.47 -20.64
C GLU A 4 22.11 1.44 -19.45
N GLY A 5 21.13 2.34 -19.44
CA GLY A 5 20.89 3.18 -18.27
C GLY A 5 20.46 2.29 -17.11
N GLU A 6 21.32 2.14 -16.10
CA GLU A 6 20.95 1.53 -14.83
C GLU A 6 19.76 2.31 -14.25
N GLY A 7 18.59 1.68 -14.24
CA GLY A 7 17.42 2.23 -13.59
C GLY A 7 17.72 2.41 -12.11
N ARG A 8 17.79 3.66 -11.65
CA ARG A 8 17.97 3.98 -10.22
C ARG A 8 16.81 3.35 -9.43
N SER A 9 17.15 2.51 -8.45
CA SER A 9 16.18 1.97 -7.50
C SER A 9 15.59 3.11 -6.68
N LEU A 10 14.26 3.25 -6.69
CA LEU A 10 13.54 4.33 -5.99
C LEU A 10 13.36 4.05 -4.48
N ASN A 11 13.80 2.89 -3.99
CA ASN A 11 13.65 2.43 -2.60
C ASN A 11 12.25 2.68 -2.01
N LEU A 12 11.20 2.35 -2.76
CA LEU A 12 9.82 2.49 -2.30
C LEU A 12 9.38 1.28 -1.48
N ARG A 13 8.61 1.53 -0.42
CA ARG A 13 7.96 0.52 0.42
C ARG A 13 6.46 0.74 0.42
N SER A 14 5.69 -0.34 0.54
CA SER A 14 4.25 -0.27 0.77
C SER A 14 3.97 0.07 2.23
N ALA A 15 3.07 1.01 2.48
CA ALA A 15 2.56 1.30 3.83
C ALA A 15 1.78 0.11 4.42
N TYR A 16 1.14 -0.68 3.54
CA TYR A 16 0.46 -1.92 3.91
C TYR A 16 1.44 -3.09 3.84
N ASP A 17 1.55 -3.83 4.92
CA ASP A 17 2.17 -5.16 4.93
C ASP A 17 1.21 -6.14 4.22
N LEU A 18 1.61 -6.58 3.02
CA LEU A 18 0.80 -7.45 2.16
C LEU A 18 0.69 -8.88 2.70
N GLU A 19 1.61 -9.27 3.59
CA GLU A 19 1.58 -10.57 4.27
C GLU A 19 0.76 -10.52 5.57
N ARG A 20 0.39 -9.31 6.02
CA ARG A 20 -0.39 -9.12 7.24
C ARG A 20 -1.80 -9.69 7.08
N LYS A 21 -2.23 -10.38 8.13
CA LYS A 21 -3.58 -10.96 8.22
C LYS A 21 -4.44 -10.24 9.24
N ARG A 22 -5.74 -10.09 8.95
CA ARG A 22 -6.76 -9.64 9.90
C ARG A 22 -7.68 -10.81 10.21
N GLY A 23 -7.78 -11.21 11.47
CA GLY A 23 -8.57 -12.39 11.87
C GLY A 23 -8.10 -13.69 11.18
N GLY A 24 -6.81 -13.81 10.84
CA GLY A 24 -6.25 -14.95 10.11
C GLY A 24 -6.50 -14.93 8.59
N LYS A 25 -7.16 -13.90 8.06
CA LYS A 25 -7.49 -13.76 6.63
C LYS A 25 -6.62 -12.73 5.94
N ASP A 26 -6.38 -12.95 4.64
CA ASP A 26 -5.50 -12.11 3.83
C ASP A 26 -6.10 -10.72 3.58
N LEU A 27 -5.22 -9.72 3.49
CA LEU A 27 -5.54 -8.35 3.13
C LEU A 27 -6.21 -8.28 1.75
N TYR A 28 -7.17 -7.38 1.59
CA TYR A 28 -7.75 -7.05 0.29
C TYR A 28 -8.07 -5.56 0.20
N THR A 29 -8.02 -5.06 -1.02
CA THR A 29 -8.47 -3.71 -1.37
C THR A 29 -9.62 -3.75 -2.36
N THR A 30 -9.93 -4.93 -2.93
CA THR A 30 -11.11 -5.15 -3.76
C THR A 30 -11.69 -6.56 -3.54
N TRP A 31 -13.01 -6.66 -3.56
CA TRP A 31 -13.71 -7.95 -3.53
C TRP A 31 -15.05 -7.84 -4.26
N LYS A 32 -15.16 -8.47 -5.43
CA LYS A 32 -16.31 -8.29 -6.34
C LYS A 32 -16.76 -9.61 -6.96
N ILE A 33 -18.03 -9.67 -7.35
CA ILE A 33 -18.60 -10.75 -8.18
C ILE A 33 -19.01 -10.17 -9.52
N ARG A 34 -18.59 -10.81 -10.62
CA ARG A 34 -19.00 -10.45 -12.00
C ARG A 34 -19.41 -11.72 -12.74
N GLY A 35 -20.71 -11.88 -13.00
CA GLY A 35 -21.23 -13.13 -13.57
C GLY A 35 -20.99 -14.30 -12.62
N ARG A 36 -20.19 -15.28 -13.04
CA ARG A 36 -19.81 -16.46 -12.22
C ARG A 36 -18.48 -16.29 -11.51
N ASP A 37 -17.76 -15.19 -11.75
CA ASP A 37 -16.43 -14.97 -11.18
C ASP A 37 -16.49 -14.13 -9.91
N GLU A 38 -15.97 -14.69 -8.82
CA GLU A 38 -15.64 -13.94 -7.61
C GLU A 38 -14.13 -13.65 -7.60
N LYS A 39 -13.74 -12.40 -7.35
CA LYS A 39 -12.34 -11.97 -7.27
C LYS A 39 -12.13 -11.13 -6.02
N LYS A 40 -11.23 -11.59 -5.15
CA LYS A 40 -10.74 -10.89 -3.96
C LYS A 40 -9.22 -10.68 -4.10
N ARG A 41 -8.74 -9.44 -4.01
CA ARG A 41 -7.32 -9.08 -4.25
C ARG A 41 -6.89 -7.84 -3.46
N ALA A 42 -5.59 -7.71 -3.22
CA ALA A 42 -4.94 -6.46 -2.86
C ALA A 42 -4.25 -5.89 -4.11
N ILE A 43 -4.77 -4.78 -4.65
CA ILE A 43 -4.28 -4.14 -5.88
C ILE A 43 -4.19 -2.61 -5.78
N ASP A 44 -4.42 -2.06 -4.59
CA ASP A 44 -4.31 -0.63 -4.29
C ASP A 44 -3.20 -0.43 -3.25
N TYR A 45 -2.34 0.55 -3.46
CA TYR A 45 -1.11 0.72 -2.67
C TYR A 45 -0.89 2.18 -2.31
N ILE A 46 -0.38 2.42 -1.09
CA ILE A 46 0.27 3.67 -0.72
C ILE A 46 1.75 3.35 -0.59
N LEU A 47 2.57 3.96 -1.45
CA LEU A 47 4.02 3.78 -1.43
C LEU A 47 4.68 4.98 -0.75
N HIS A 48 5.70 4.72 0.06
CA HIS A 48 6.52 5.74 0.69
C HIS A 48 8.01 5.40 0.56
N ASN A 49 8.89 6.37 0.80
CA ASN A 49 10.32 6.10 0.79
C ASN A 49 10.71 5.16 1.94
N GLY A 50 11.54 4.18 1.63
CA GLY A 50 12.25 3.39 2.63
C GLY A 50 13.54 4.06 3.07
N SER A 51 14.03 3.71 4.26
CA SER A 51 15.41 3.98 4.66
C SER A 51 16.39 3.23 3.73
N ASN A 52 17.38 3.92 3.15
CA ASN A 52 18.49 3.29 2.42
C ASN A 52 19.65 2.86 3.35
N GLY A 53 19.39 2.66 4.64
CA GLY A 53 20.47 2.47 5.63
C GLY A 53 21.37 3.71 5.79
N ILE A 54 20.90 4.89 5.37
CA ILE A 54 21.58 6.16 5.61
C ILE A 54 21.16 6.62 7.01
N ASP A 55 22.13 6.71 7.91
CA ASP A 55 21.95 6.93 9.34
C ASP A 55 21.02 8.10 9.67
N ALA A 56 19.92 7.81 10.37
CA ALA A 56 18.92 8.78 10.86
C ALA A 56 19.47 9.82 11.87
N ASN A 57 20.78 9.79 12.14
CA ASN A 57 21.48 10.68 13.06
C ASN A 57 22.35 11.74 12.37
N LYS A 58 22.38 11.81 11.04
CA LYS A 58 22.94 12.99 10.36
C LYS A 58 21.87 14.07 10.34
N ALA A 59 22.12 15.12 11.15
CA ALA A 59 21.33 16.33 11.11
C ALA A 59 21.32 16.89 9.69
N ASP A 60 20.13 17.32 9.29
CA ASP A 60 19.82 17.99 8.03
C ASP A 60 20.44 19.39 8.05
N ASP A 61 21.73 19.47 7.70
CA ASP A 61 22.47 20.72 7.53
C ASP A 61 22.15 21.21 6.11
N GLY A 62 21.03 21.91 5.99
CA GLY A 62 20.33 22.16 4.74
C GLY A 62 21.16 22.68 3.55
N ASP A 63 20.51 22.56 2.39
CA ASP A 63 20.89 22.96 1.02
C ASP A 63 21.25 21.76 0.13
N ASP A 64 20.21 20.99 -0.24
CA ASP A 64 20.27 19.98 -1.28
C ASP A 64 18.89 19.85 -1.96
N ASP A 65 18.78 20.32 -3.19
CA ASP A 65 17.58 20.25 -4.05
C ASP A 65 17.28 18.81 -4.54
N LEU A 66 18.04 17.80 -4.07
CA LEU A 66 17.96 16.37 -4.42
C LEU A 66 18.38 15.36 -3.31
N GLY A 67 18.59 15.73 -2.04
CA GLY A 67 19.21 14.81 -1.07
C GLY A 67 18.90 15.05 0.40
N GLY A 68 18.85 13.92 1.12
CA GLY A 68 18.32 13.79 2.47
C GLY A 68 16.83 13.44 2.51
N ALA A 69 16.39 12.43 1.75
CA ALA A 69 14.98 12.02 1.75
C ALA A 69 14.50 11.71 3.18
N ARG A 70 13.70 12.62 3.77
CA ARG A 70 13.11 12.45 5.11
C ARG A 70 12.34 11.15 5.14
N GLU A 71 12.72 10.23 6.02
CA GLU A 71 12.07 8.93 6.15
C GLU A 71 10.60 9.13 6.58
N PHE A 72 9.66 8.67 5.76
CA PHE A 72 8.26 8.58 6.16
C PHE A 72 8.03 7.27 6.88
N ARG A 73 7.79 7.35 8.20
CA ARG A 73 7.34 6.22 8.99
C ARG A 73 5.81 6.19 9.01
N CYS A 74 5.21 5.22 8.32
CA CYS A 74 3.79 4.95 8.46
C CYS A 74 3.49 4.49 9.90
N THR A 75 2.62 5.22 10.60
CA THR A 75 2.29 4.93 12.01
C THR A 75 1.02 4.10 12.14
N HIS A 76 0.07 4.28 11.22
CA HIS A 76 -1.23 3.63 11.23
C HIS A 76 -1.67 3.36 9.80
N VAL A 77 -2.48 2.33 9.62
CA VAL A 77 -3.16 2.06 8.35
C VAL A 77 -4.62 1.78 8.62
N LEU A 78 -5.48 2.19 7.69
CA LEU A 78 -6.89 1.80 7.71
C LEU A 78 -7.01 0.36 7.20
N MET A 79 -7.40 -0.57 8.06
CA MET A 79 -7.63 -1.96 7.65
C MET A 79 -8.95 -2.08 6.87
N PRO A 80 -9.03 -2.96 5.86
CA PRO A 80 -10.29 -3.27 5.20
C PRO A 80 -11.30 -3.84 6.20
N PRO A 81 -12.62 -3.76 5.93
CA PRO A 81 -13.66 -4.32 6.79
C PRO A 81 -13.45 -5.82 7.01
N ASP A 82 -14.01 -6.36 8.10
CA ASP A 82 -13.97 -7.82 8.28
C ASP A 82 -14.80 -8.46 7.18
N GLU A 83 -14.42 -9.63 6.70
CA GLU A 83 -15.19 -10.30 5.66
C GLU A 83 -16.64 -10.59 6.09
N ASN A 84 -16.86 -10.82 7.39
CA ASN A 84 -18.20 -11.03 7.93
C ASN A 84 -19.04 -9.75 7.93
N ASP A 85 -18.39 -8.58 7.86
CA ASP A 85 -19.06 -7.29 7.75
C ASP A 85 -19.39 -6.93 6.29
N VAL A 86 -18.85 -7.65 5.30
CA VAL A 86 -19.11 -7.44 3.86
C VAL A 86 -20.40 -8.14 3.43
N GLU A 87 -21.19 -7.49 2.59
CA GLU A 87 -22.46 -8.03 2.08
C GLU A 87 -22.23 -9.34 1.28
N PRO A 88 -23.22 -10.27 1.23
CA PRO A 88 -23.06 -11.53 0.51
C PRO A 88 -22.70 -11.36 -0.98
N HIS A 89 -23.18 -10.29 -1.62
CA HIS A 89 -22.85 -9.96 -3.02
C HIS A 89 -21.54 -9.19 -3.18
N ARG A 90 -20.75 -9.06 -2.11
CA ARG A 90 -19.47 -8.34 -2.06
C ARG A 90 -19.65 -6.86 -2.43
N LEU A 91 -18.61 -6.27 -3.01
CA LEU A 91 -18.56 -4.87 -3.37
C LEU A 91 -18.83 -4.67 -4.88
N PRO A 92 -19.46 -3.54 -5.28
CA PRO A 92 -20.08 -2.52 -4.42
C PRO A 92 -21.36 -3.04 -3.74
N GLY A 93 -21.91 -2.27 -2.81
CA GLY A 93 -23.11 -2.60 -2.06
C GLY A 93 -23.78 -1.37 -1.45
N LEU A 94 -24.83 -1.58 -0.66
CA LEU A 94 -25.57 -0.48 -0.03
C LEU A 94 -24.69 0.33 0.93
N ARG A 95 -23.74 -0.34 1.59
CA ARG A 95 -22.78 0.28 2.52
C ARG A 95 -21.48 0.76 1.86
N TYR A 96 -21.25 0.41 0.59
CA TYR A 96 -19.99 0.68 -0.10
C TYR A 96 -20.23 1.05 -1.58
N PRO A 97 -19.99 2.30 -1.99
CA PRO A 97 -20.30 2.76 -3.34
C PRO A 97 -19.32 2.25 -4.43
N SER A 98 -18.24 1.56 -4.05
CA SER A 98 -17.18 1.09 -4.95
C SER A 98 -16.88 -0.39 -4.74
N ASP A 99 -16.38 -1.08 -5.77
CA ASP A 99 -15.81 -2.43 -5.64
C ASP A 99 -14.42 -2.46 -5.01
N HIS A 100 -13.85 -1.29 -4.72
CA HIS A 100 -12.62 -1.09 -3.98
C HIS A 100 -12.90 -0.46 -2.61
N VAL A 101 -12.16 -0.87 -1.60
CA VAL A 101 -12.12 -0.22 -0.29
C VAL A 101 -10.98 0.78 -0.26
N SER A 102 -11.20 1.92 0.40
CA SER A 102 -10.19 2.96 0.53
C SER A 102 -8.97 2.46 1.28
N VAL A 103 -7.78 2.81 0.78
CA VAL A 103 -6.52 2.69 1.50
C VAL A 103 -6.15 4.04 2.13
N ALA A 104 -5.63 4.03 3.35
CA ALA A 104 -5.18 5.22 4.08
C ALA A 104 -4.03 4.87 5.04
N ALA A 105 -3.04 5.74 5.15
CA ALA A 105 -1.77 5.55 5.87
C ALA A 105 -1.24 6.85 6.48
#